data_AF-A0A946FG00-F1
#
_entry.id   AF-A0A946FG00-F1
#
_cell.length_a   1.000
_cell.length_b   1.000
_cell.length_c   1.000
_cell.angle_alpha   90.00
_cell.angle_beta   90.00
_cell.angle_gamma   90.00
#
_symmetry.space_group_name_H-M   'P 1'
#
loop_
_entity.id
_entity.type
_entity.pdbx_description
1 polymer ?
#
loop_
_entity_poly.entity_id
_entity_poly.type
_entity_poly.pdbx_seq_one_letter_code
_entity_poly.pdbx_strand_id
1 'polypeptide(L)'
;AWEASIDVVSAIIPISVIDRKSGIIASEWYQESEDSTKRIKVNILVRQNKDLNKTIRVSVFQQKRGSKDESWGGGVLHNPESVANSTFKAKKIHGVNAKKKLRQ
;
A
#
# COMPACT_ATOMS: atom_id res chain seq x y z
N ALA A 1 16.67 13.87 0.41
CA ALA A 1 16.90 12.67 1.22
C ALA A 1 15.52 12.10 1.58
N TRP A 2 15.08 11.04 0.92
CA TRP A 2 13.83 10.35 1.26
C TRP A 2 14.03 9.42 2.47
N GLU A 3 15.29 9.19 2.82
CA GLU A 3 15.74 8.37 3.94
C GLU A 3 15.21 8.91 5.28
N ALA A 4 15.02 10.23 5.42
CA ALA A 4 14.39 10.83 6.61
C ALA A 4 12.92 10.38 6.80
N SER A 5 12.24 9.92 5.74
CA SER A 5 10.92 9.33 5.86
C SER A 5 10.95 7.99 6.60
N ILE A 6 12.09 7.29 6.64
CA ILE A 6 12.24 6.05 7.42
C ILE A 6 12.05 6.36 8.91
N ASP A 7 12.68 7.42 9.40
CA ASP A 7 12.61 7.80 10.82
C ASP A 7 11.18 8.14 11.24
N VAL A 8 10.47 8.89 10.39
CA VAL A 8 9.06 9.26 10.63
C VAL A 8 8.15 8.05 10.66
N VAL A 9 8.29 7.11 9.71
CA VAL A 9 7.40 5.94 9.64
C VAL A 9 7.73 4.97 10.78
N SER A 10 9.01 4.74 11.07
CA SER A 10 9.46 3.82 12.11
C SER A 10 9.04 4.27 13.52
N ALA A 11 8.83 5.57 13.72
CA ALA A 11 8.32 6.11 14.99
C ALA A 11 6.86 5.71 15.28
N ILE A 12 6.09 5.33 14.25
CA ILE A 12 4.65 5.06 14.37
C ILE A 12 4.34 3.58 14.15
N ILE A 13 5.02 2.95 13.17
CA ILE A 13 4.72 1.58 12.73
C ILE A 13 6.04 0.81 12.56
N PRO A 14 6.16 -0.41 13.12
CA PRO A 14 7.36 -1.23 12.93
C PRO A 14 7.63 -1.49 11.45
N ILE A 15 8.90 -1.36 11.05
CA ILE A 15 9.33 -1.59 9.67
C ILE A 15 9.72 -3.05 9.47
N SER A 16 9.22 -3.65 8.40
CA SER A 16 9.52 -5.04 8.01
C SER A 16 10.62 -5.13 6.96
N VAL A 17 10.62 -4.19 6.00
CA VAL A 17 11.57 -4.19 4.88
C VAL A 17 12.03 -2.76 4.59
N ILE A 18 13.35 -2.60 4.42
CA ILE A 18 13.97 -1.39 3.87
C ILE A 18 14.96 -1.82 2.78
N ASP A 19 14.64 -1.51 1.52
CA ASP A 19 15.60 -1.57 0.43
C ASP A 19 15.96 -0.14 0.01
N ARG A 20 17.13 0.30 0.44
CA ARG A 20 17.66 1.64 0.17
C ARG A 20 18.05 1.82 -1.30
N LYS A 21 18.41 0.74 -2.00
CA LYS A 21 18.83 0.79 -3.39
C LYS A 21 17.63 0.98 -4.32
N SER A 22 16.53 0.28 -4.06
CA SER A 22 15.30 0.39 -4.85
C SER A 22 14.31 1.44 -4.33
N GLY A 23 14.57 2.04 -3.16
CA GLY A 23 13.67 3.01 -2.54
C GLY A 23 12.38 2.38 -1.98
N ILE A 24 12.44 1.15 -1.48
CA ILE A 24 11.29 0.45 -0.90
C ILE A 24 11.35 0.52 0.62
N ILE A 25 10.23 0.92 1.23
CA ILE A 25 9.97 0.77 2.67
C ILE A 25 8.64 0.02 2.79
N ALA A 26 8.61 -1.06 3.57
CA ALA A 26 7.37 -1.73 3.94
C ALA A 26 7.30 -1.89 5.45
N SER A 27 6.11 -1.67 6.01
CA SER A 27 5.87 -1.85 7.44
C SER A 27 5.31 -3.24 7.74
N GLU A 28 5.39 -3.63 9.00
CA GLU A 28 4.55 -4.67 9.58
C GLU A 28 3.10 -4.18 9.68
N TRP A 29 2.19 -5.11 9.98
CA TRP A 29 0.84 -4.75 10.40
C TRP A 29 0.87 -4.18 11.81
N TYR A 30 0.36 -2.96 11.97
CA TYR A 30 0.17 -2.31 13.26
C TYR A 30 -1.30 -2.31 13.67
N GLN A 31 -1.51 -2.59 14.95
CA GLN A 31 -2.78 -2.50 15.65
C GLN A 31 -2.59 -1.52 16.80
N GLU A 32 -3.56 -0.65 17.03
CA GLU A 32 -3.52 0.31 18.15
C GLU A 32 -3.54 -0.40 19.51
N SER A 33 -4.23 -1.55 19.60
CA SER A 33 -4.27 -2.41 20.76
C SER A 33 -4.48 -3.86 20.34
N GLU A 34 -4.19 -4.82 21.23
CA GLU A 34 -4.37 -6.24 20.97
C GLU A 34 -5.85 -6.63 20.74
N ASP A 35 -6.78 -5.89 21.36
CA ASP A 35 -8.22 -6.06 21.19
C ASP A 35 -8.74 -5.44 19.89
N SER A 36 -7.91 -4.67 19.20
CA SER A 36 -8.32 -4.00 17.97
C SER A 36 -8.71 -5.02 16.91
N THR A 37 -9.89 -4.80 16.33
CA THR A 37 -10.36 -5.55 15.17
C THR A 37 -9.90 -4.93 13.86
N LYS A 38 -9.04 -3.91 13.92
CA LYS A 38 -8.49 -3.20 12.76
C LYS A 38 -6.97 -3.19 12.84
N ARG A 39 -6.34 -3.40 11.69
CA ARG A 39 -4.91 -3.23 11.53
C ARG A 39 -4.57 -2.49 10.25
N ILE A 40 -3.48 -1.76 10.27
CA ILE A 40 -2.97 -1.03 9.12
C ILE A 40 -1.53 -1.45 8.80
N LYS A 41 -1.14 -1.36 7.54
CA LYS A 41 0.27 -1.37 7.15
C LYS A 41 0.49 -0.35 6.05
N VAL A 42 1.73 0.10 5.92
CA VAL A 42 2.13 1.15 4.99
C VAL A 42 3.30 0.66 4.16
N ASN A 43 3.19 0.82 2.84
CA ASN A 43 4.29 0.63 1.92
C ASN A 43 4.60 1.95 1.21
N ILE A 44 5.88 2.29 1.13
CA ILE A 44 6.39 3.46 0.45
C ILE A 44 7.34 2.99 -0.64
N LEU A 45 7.11 3.49 -1.86
CA LEU A 45 8.00 3.30 -3.00
C LEU A 45 8.48 4.67 -3.47
N VAL A 46 9.78 4.87 -3.42
CA VAL A 46 10.47 6.05 -3.94
C VAL A 46 11.03 5.69 -5.31
N ARG A 47 10.41 6.21 -6.37
CA ARG A 47 10.89 6.06 -7.73
C ARG A 47 11.83 7.20 -8.07
N GLN A 48 13.08 6.85 -8.35
CA GLN A 48 14.02 7.74 -9.03
C GLN A 48 13.90 7.45 -10.52
N ASN A 49 13.18 8.30 -11.23
CA ASN A 49 13.22 8.26 -12.69
C ASN A 49 14.50 8.95 -13.17
N LYS A 50 14.94 8.63 -14.39
CA LYS A 50 16.11 9.26 -15.02
C LYS A 50 15.90 10.77 -15.23
N ASP A 51 14.65 11.19 -15.36
CA ASP A 51 14.24 12.58 -15.32
C ASP A 51 14.19 13.01 -13.86
N LEU A 52 14.77 14.16 -13.53
CA LEU A 52 15.03 14.76 -12.20
C LEU A 52 13.86 14.74 -11.17
N ASN A 53 12.67 14.29 -11.55
CA ASN A 53 11.50 14.16 -10.71
C ASN A 53 11.52 12.84 -9.92
N LYS A 54 11.85 12.94 -8.63
CA LYS A 54 11.63 11.85 -7.66
C LYS A 54 10.13 11.74 -7.38
N THR A 55 9.53 10.59 -7.65
CA THR A 55 8.12 10.32 -7.33
C THR A 55 8.03 9.44 -6.09
N ILE A 56 7.19 9.82 -5.13
CA ILE A 56 6.90 8.99 -3.95
C ILE A 56 5.49 8.42 -4.11
N ARG A 57 5.35 7.09 -3.97
CA ARG A 57 4.06 6.41 -3.89
C ARG A 57 3.91 5.82 -2.49
N VAL A 58 2.86 6.25 -1.79
CA VAL A 58 2.46 5.68 -0.50
C VAL A 58 1.22 4.82 -0.72
N SER A 59 1.24 3.61 -0.18
CA SER A 59 0.11 2.68 -0.19
C SER A 59 -0.22 2.30 1.24
N VAL A 60 -1.43 2.63 1.69
CA VAL A 60 -1.94 2.29 3.01
C VAL A 60 -2.95 1.18 2.85
N PHE A 61 -2.80 0.13 3.65
CA PHE A 61 -3.68 -1.02 3.67
C PHE A 61 -4.36 -1.08 5.02
N GLN A 62 -5.65 -1.40 5.02
CA GLN A 62 -6.42 -1.62 6.23
C GLN A 62 -7.10 -2.97 6.15
N GLN A 63 -7.05 -3.73 7.23
CA GLN A 63 -7.74 -4.99 7.38
C GLN A 63 -8.63 -4.94 8.61
N LYS A 64 -9.80 -5.57 8.53
CA LYS A 64 -10.75 -5.71 9.63
C LYS A 64 -11.07 -7.19 9.87
N ARG A 65 -11.37 -7.53 11.12
CA ARG A 65 -11.94 -8.82 11.56
C ARG A 65 -13.21 -8.56 12.37
N GLY A 66 -14.06 -9.57 12.56
CA GLY A 66 -15.32 -9.45 13.31
C GLY A 66 -15.12 -9.43 14.83
N SER A 67 -14.17 -10.19 15.36
CA SER A 67 -13.82 -10.19 16.80
C SER A 67 -12.30 -10.36 17.03
N LYS A 68 -11.83 -10.16 18.28
CA LYS A 68 -10.42 -10.35 18.66
C LYS A 68 -9.94 -11.79 18.42
N ASP A 69 -10.82 -12.76 18.63
CA ASP A 69 -10.47 -14.18 18.51
C ASP A 69 -10.61 -14.70 17.08
N GLU A 70 -11.25 -13.91 16.20
CA GLU A 70 -11.34 -14.25 14.80
C GLU A 70 -9.98 -14.06 14.11
N SER A 71 -9.64 -15.02 13.25
CA SER A 71 -8.47 -14.93 12.39
C SER A 71 -8.62 -13.75 11.43
N TRP A 72 -7.51 -13.09 11.12
CA TRP A 72 -7.50 -12.04 10.11
C TRP A 72 -7.90 -12.61 8.74
N GLY A 73 -9.09 -12.24 8.25
CA GLY A 73 -9.64 -12.78 6.99
C GLY A 73 -8.69 -12.60 5.80
N GLY A 74 -8.44 -13.70 5.06
CA GLY A 74 -7.42 -13.82 4.01
C GLY A 74 -7.33 -12.62 3.05
N GLY A 75 -6.23 -11.87 3.17
CA GLY A 75 -5.89 -10.75 2.30
C GLY A 75 -5.37 -11.20 0.93
N VAL A 76 -6.25 -11.66 0.03
CA VAL A 76 -5.88 -11.97 -1.37
C VAL A 76 -5.50 -10.68 -2.16
N LEU A 77 -5.78 -9.50 -1.61
CA LEU A 77 -5.65 -8.22 -2.33
C LEU A 77 -4.33 -7.47 -2.14
N HIS A 78 -3.36 -7.98 -1.36
CA HIS A 78 -2.30 -7.10 -0.82
C HIS A 78 -0.85 -7.62 -0.94
N ASN A 79 -0.59 -8.56 -1.87
CA ASN A 79 0.72 -8.71 -2.51
C ASN A 79 0.92 -7.51 -3.47
N PRO A 80 2.12 -6.91 -3.59
CA PRO A 80 2.45 -5.95 -4.66
C PRO A 80 1.92 -6.31 -6.05
N GLU A 81 1.91 -7.60 -6.41
CA GLU A 81 1.32 -8.14 -7.64
C GLU A 81 -0.21 -8.01 -7.67
N SER A 82 -0.91 -8.31 -6.57
CA SER A 82 -2.36 -8.09 -6.43
C SER A 82 -2.74 -6.60 -6.54
N VAL A 83 -1.88 -5.71 -6.02
CA VAL A 83 -2.04 -4.25 -6.13
C VAL A 83 -1.78 -3.77 -7.56
N ALA A 84 -0.76 -4.32 -8.24
CA ALA A 84 -0.51 -4.06 -9.64
C ALA A 84 -1.74 -4.49 -10.47
N ASN A 85 -2.22 -5.71 -10.26
CA ASN A 85 -3.38 -6.28 -10.95
C ASN A 85 -4.68 -5.52 -10.66
N SER A 86 -4.88 -4.99 -9.44
CA SER A 86 -6.05 -4.14 -9.13
C SER A 86 -5.97 -2.77 -9.78
N THR A 87 -4.78 -2.16 -9.88
CA THR A 87 -4.60 -0.93 -10.66
C THR A 87 -4.82 -1.14 -12.16
N PHE A 88 -4.43 -2.30 -12.72
CA PHE A 88 -4.76 -2.66 -14.10
C PHE A 88 -6.26 -2.86 -14.30
N LYS A 89 -6.97 -3.52 -13.37
CA LYS A 89 -8.43 -3.65 -13.40
C LYS A 89 -9.13 -2.29 -13.32
N ALA A 90 -8.71 -1.40 -12.42
CA ALA A 90 -9.28 -0.06 -12.29
C ALA A 90 -9.11 0.77 -13.58
N LYS A 91 -7.92 0.74 -14.21
CA LYS A 91 -7.69 1.39 -15.51
C LYS A 91 -8.57 0.80 -16.62
N LYS A 92 -8.77 -0.52 -16.65
CA LYS A 92 -9.64 -1.19 -17.62
C LYS A 92 -11.10 -0.77 -17.47
N ILE A 93 -11.61 -0.69 -16.24
CA ILE A 93 -12.99 -0.25 -15.95
C ILE A 93 -13.20 1.21 -16.36
N HIS A 94 -12.22 2.08 -16.05
CA HIS A 94 -12.28 3.49 -16.45
C HIS A 94 -12.31 3.66 -17.98
N GLY A 95 -11.48 2.88 -18.70
CA GLY A 95 -11.47 2.89 -20.17
C GLY A 95 -12.73 2.32 -20.82
N VAL A 96 -13.38 1.33 -20.20
CA VAL A 96 -14.66 0.78 -20.67
C VAL A 96 -15.80 1.79 -20.49
N ASN A 97 -15.85 2.49 -19.35
CA ASN A 97 -16.87 3.52 -19.11
C ASN A 97 -16.70 4.74 -20.02
N ALA A 98 -15.46 5.15 -20.32
CA ALA A 98 -15.19 6.21 -21.29
C ALA A 98 -15.70 5.86 -22.69
N LYS A 99 -15.48 4.63 -23.17
CA LYS A 99 -15.97 4.16 -24.48
C LYS A 99 -17.50 4.06 -24.58
N LYS A 100 -18.19 3.76 -23.47
CA LYS A 100 -19.67 3.79 -23.43
C LYS A 100 -20.23 5.21 -23.53
N LYS A 101 -19.55 6.19 -22.94
CA LYS A 101 -19.98 7.60 -22.95
C LYS A 101 -19.80 8.29 -24.31
N LEU A 102 -18.93 7.76 -25.18
CA LEU A 102 -18.70 8.22 -26.55
C LEU A 102 -19.66 7.63 -27.59
N ARG A 103 -20.58 6.75 -27.18
CA ARG A 103 -21.55 6.06 -28.05
C ARG A 103 -23.00 6.45 -27.76
N GLN A 104 -23.21 7.54 -27.02
CA GLN A 104 -24.52 8.17 -26.81
C GLN A 104 -24.54 9.53 -27.50
#